data_AF-A9P5H0-F1
#
_entry.id   AF-A9P5H0-F1
#
_cell.length_a   1.000
_cell.length_b   1.000
_cell.length_c   1.000
_cell.angle_alpha   90.00
_cell.angle_beta   90.00
_cell.angle_gamma   90.00
#
_symmetry.space_group_name_H-M   'P 1'
#
loop_
_entity.id
_entity.type
_entity.pdbx_description
1 polymer ?
#
loop_
_entity_poly.entity_id
_entity_poly.type
_entity_poly.pdbx_seq_one_letter_code
_entity_poly.pdbx_strand_id
1 'polypeptide(L)'
;RKQLIRCLELVAVLSDQKNNLVKFSLDSENDRLSLAVESPDLGSAKESMAAEIQGESGDIAFNVKYLMDGLKALPNNDIQMQLNASTQPVIFTPLGGLKMTYLVMPVQIRQ
;
A
#
# COMPACT_ATOMS: atom_id res chain seq x y z
N ARG A 1 -2.92 10.04 -3.35
CA ARG A 1 -3.85 8.94 -3.74
C ARG A 1 -3.72 8.48 -5.19
N LYS A 2 -3.95 9.33 -6.21
CA LYS A 2 -3.99 8.90 -7.63
C LYS A 2 -2.71 8.19 -8.09
N GLN A 3 -1.55 8.71 -7.69
CA GLN A 3 -0.25 8.09 -7.98
C GLN A 3 -0.13 6.70 -7.35
N LEU A 4 -0.50 6.54 -6.08
CA LEU A 4 -0.51 5.25 -5.39
C LEU A 4 -1.42 4.24 -6.10
N ILE A 5 -2.64 4.65 -6.49
CA ILE A 5 -3.55 3.78 -7.26
C ILE A 5 -2.93 3.36 -8.59
N ARG A 6 -2.29 4.28 -9.32
CA ARG A 6 -1.62 3.95 -10.59
C ARG A 6 -0.49 2.94 -10.39
N CYS A 7 0.36 3.14 -9.38
CA CYS A 7 1.43 2.19 -9.08
C CYS A 7 0.87 0.83 -8.67
N LEU A 8 -0.20 0.79 -7.87
CA LEU A 8 -0.90 -0.44 -7.51
C LEU A 8 -1.47 -1.15 -8.73
N GLU A 9 -2.11 -0.43 -9.66
CA GLU A 9 -2.65 -1.01 -10.89
C GLU A 9 -1.55 -1.62 -11.76
N LEU A 10 -0.39 -0.97 -11.89
CA LEU A 10 0.75 -1.50 -12.64
C LEU A 10 1.30 -2.78 -12.04
N VAL A 11 1.51 -2.82 -10.72
CA VAL A 11 2.02 -4.03 -10.06
C VAL A 11 0.95 -5.13 -9.99
N ALA A 12 -0.34 -4.79 -9.88
CA ALA A 12 -1.44 -5.74 -9.85
C ALA A 12 -1.54 -6.59 -11.13
N VAL A 13 -1.11 -6.06 -12.29
CA VAL A 13 -1.10 -6.81 -13.57
C VAL A 13 -0.26 -8.08 -13.45
N LEU A 14 0.80 -8.05 -12.64
CA LEU A 14 1.73 -9.16 -12.44
C LEU A 14 1.41 -10.00 -11.20
N SER A 15 0.50 -9.55 -10.33
CA SER A 15 0.03 -10.38 -9.23
C SER A 15 -0.88 -11.49 -9.77
N ASP A 16 -0.50 -12.76 -9.57
CA ASP A 16 -1.38 -13.87 -9.89
C ASP A 16 -2.66 -13.78 -9.05
N GLN A 17 -3.80 -14.17 -9.64
CA GLN A 17 -5.12 -14.09 -9.01
C GLN A 17 -5.18 -14.85 -7.67
N LYS A 18 -4.29 -15.81 -7.46
CA LYS A 18 -4.19 -16.58 -6.22
C LYS A 18 -3.52 -15.81 -5.09
N ASN A 19 -2.53 -14.96 -5.37
CA ASN A 19 -1.70 -14.39 -4.31
C ASN A 19 -2.00 -12.93 -4.00
N ASN A 20 -2.51 -12.10 -4.93
CA ASN A 20 -3.01 -10.71 -4.74
C ASN A 20 -2.28 -9.87 -3.66
N LEU A 21 -1.00 -10.10 -3.44
CA LEU A 21 -0.24 -9.58 -2.30
C LEU A 21 0.72 -8.53 -2.83
N VAL A 22 0.71 -7.36 -2.19
CA VAL A 22 1.64 -6.28 -2.46
C VAL A 22 2.40 -5.95 -1.19
N LYS A 23 3.73 -5.99 -1.30
CA LYS A 23 4.65 -5.54 -0.26
C LYS A 23 4.91 -4.05 -0.43
N PHE A 24 4.71 -3.31 0.65
CA PHE A 24 5.04 -1.91 0.81
C PHE A 24 6.32 -1.85 1.63
N SER A 25 7.35 -1.23 1.06
CA SER A 25 8.59 -0.91 1.77
C SER A 25 8.65 0.61 1.95
N LEU A 26 8.55 1.03 3.20
CA LEU A 26 8.65 2.42 3.63
C LEU A 26 10.11 2.72 3.96
N ASP A 27 10.65 3.73 3.28
CA ASP A 27 11.99 4.27 3.52
C ASP A 27 11.84 5.72 3.99
N SER A 28 11.90 5.91 5.31
CA SER A 28 11.76 7.23 5.94
C SER A 28 13.00 8.11 5.79
N GLU A 29 14.17 7.54 5.49
CA GLU A 29 15.39 8.32 5.26
C GLU A 29 15.37 9.00 3.89
N ASN A 30 14.76 8.36 2.89
CA ASN A 30 14.70 8.84 1.50
C ASN A 30 13.30 9.30 1.06
N ASP A 31 12.33 9.41 1.98
CA ASP A 31 10.93 9.76 1.71
C ASP A 31 10.34 8.96 0.53
N ARG A 32 10.56 7.65 0.56
CA ARG A 32 10.23 6.75 -0.54
C ARG A 32 9.35 5.60 -0.10
N LEU A 33 8.27 5.40 -0.85
CA LEU A 33 7.44 4.21 -0.78
C LEU A 33 7.73 3.33 -2.00
N SER A 34 8.15 2.09 -1.76
CA SER A 34 8.31 1.08 -2.80
C SER A 34 7.21 0.03 -2.69
N LEU A 35 6.67 -0.38 -3.84
CA LEU A 35 5.60 -1.35 -3.99
C LEU A 35 6.17 -2.54 -4.76
N ALA A 36 6.05 -3.75 -4.21
CA ALA A 36 6.54 -4.95 -4.87
C ALA A 36 5.48 -6.04 -4.85
N VAL A 37 5.38 -6.79 -5.94
CA VAL A 37 4.60 -8.03 -6.01
C VAL A 37 5.49 -9.14 -6.53
N GLU A 38 5.23 -10.36 -6.06
CA GLU A 38 5.92 -11.56 -6.51
C GLU A 38 4.88 -12.62 -6.90
N SER A 39 5.05 -13.16 -8.10
CA SER A 39 4.25 -14.24 -8.66
C SER A 39 5.19 -15.36 -9.09
N PRO A 40 4.99 -16.60 -8.59
CA PRO A 40 5.80 -17.75 -9.01
C PRO A 40 5.77 -17.99 -10.52
N ASP A 41 4.64 -17.69 -11.16
CA ASP A 41 4.39 -17.99 -12.57
C ASP A 41 4.68 -16.80 -13.51
N LEU A 42 4.57 -15.57 -13.01
CA LEU A 42 4.66 -14.34 -13.81
C LEU A 42 5.89 -13.47 -13.51
N GLY A 43 6.69 -13.81 -12.50
CA GLY A 43 7.86 -13.04 -12.07
C GLY A 43 7.54 -12.00 -11.01
N SER A 44 8.36 -10.95 -10.91
CA SER A 44 8.21 -9.88 -9.92
C SER A 44 8.04 -8.52 -10.58
N ALA A 45 7.29 -7.64 -9.92
CA ALA A 45 7.15 -6.24 -10.30
C ALA A 45 7.53 -5.36 -9.12
N LYS A 46 8.24 -4.26 -9.40
CA LYS A 46 8.58 -3.26 -8.38
C LYS A 46 8.36 -1.87 -8.93
N GLU A 47 7.60 -1.09 -8.19
CA GLU A 47 7.32 0.32 -8.47
C GLU A 47 7.70 1.16 -7.26
N SER A 48 7.91 2.46 -7.47
CA SER A 48 8.26 3.34 -6.37
C SER A 48 7.81 4.76 -6.58
N MET A 49 7.50 5.43 -5.48
CA MET A 49 7.02 6.81 -5.48
C MET A 49 7.56 7.57 -4.28
N ALA A 50 7.66 8.89 -4.42
CA ALA A 50 7.89 9.77 -3.29
C ALA A 50 6.66 9.78 -2.39
N ALA A 51 6.88 9.77 -1.08
CA ALA A 51 5.85 9.88 -0.07
C ALA A 51 6.47 10.52 1.18
N GLU A 52 5.74 11.45 1.81
CA GLU A 52 6.17 11.99 3.10
C GLU A 52 5.95 10.93 4.17
N ILE A 53 7.05 10.45 4.76
CA ILE A 53 7.02 9.35 5.73
C ILE A 53 7.50 9.87 7.08
N GLN A 54 6.60 9.84 8.06
CA GLN A 54 6.92 10.19 9.45
C GLN A 54 7.00 8.91 10.28
N GLY A 55 8.14 8.67 10.92
CA GLY A 55 8.39 7.50 11.75
C GLY A 55 9.49 6.58 11.22
N GLU A 56 9.39 5.30 11.53
CA GLU A 56 10.40 4.29 11.20
C GLU A 56 10.19 3.68 9.81
N SER A 57 11.29 3.32 9.16
CA SER A 57 11.28 2.49 7.97
C SER A 57 10.75 1.09 8.28
N GLY A 58 10.09 0.46 7.32
CA GLY A 58 9.51 -0.86 7.56
C GLY A 58 8.84 -1.47 6.34
N ASP A 59 8.57 -2.76 6.48
CA ASP A 59 7.90 -3.57 5.46
C ASP A 59 6.52 -4.01 5.95
N ILE A 60 5.53 -3.89 5.08
CA ILE A 60 4.16 -4.35 5.34
C ILE A 60 3.53 -4.87 4.06
N ALA A 61 2.77 -5.96 4.12
CA ALA A 61 2.07 -6.48 2.95
C ALA A 61 0.56 -6.35 3.08
N PHE A 62 -0.10 -6.12 1.96
CA PHE A 62 -1.56 -6.02 1.89
C PHE A 62 -2.11 -6.86 0.74
N ASN A 63 -3.39 -7.18 0.84
CA ASN A 63 -4.13 -7.63 -0.33
C ASN A 63 -4.40 -6.43 -1.26
N VAL A 64 -3.88 -6.48 -2.48
CA VAL A 64 -3.94 -5.42 -3.48
C VAL A 64 -5.39 -5.02 -3.77
N LYS A 65 -6.28 -6.01 -3.88
CA LYS A 65 -7.69 -5.78 -4.24
C LYS A 65 -8.40 -4.97 -3.18
N TYR A 66 -8.27 -5.36 -1.91
CA TYR A 66 -8.86 -4.61 -0.81
C TYR A 66 -8.32 -3.20 -0.74
N LEU A 67 -7.00 -3.05 -0.86
CA LEU A 67 -6.38 -1.74 -0.84
C LEU A 67 -6.88 -0.84 -1.98
N MET A 68 -6.97 -1.36 -3.21
CA MET A 68 -7.50 -0.62 -4.36
C MET A 68 -8.96 -0.19 -4.16
N ASP A 69 -9.81 -1.08 -3.66
CA ASP A 69 -11.24 -0.80 -3.43
C ASP A 69 -11.39 0.33 -2.39
N GLY A 70 -10.65 0.26 -1.28
CA GLY A 70 -10.65 1.31 -0.26
C GLY A 70 -10.12 2.64 -0.75
N LEU A 71 -8.99 2.63 -1.45
CA LEU A 71 -8.40 3.85 -2.01
C LEU A 71 -9.31 4.51 -3.05
N LYS A 72 -10.04 3.73 -3.87
CA LYS A 72 -10.99 4.26 -4.85
C LYS A 72 -12.25 4.84 -4.20
N ALA A 73 -12.65 4.34 -3.02
CA ALA A 73 -13.79 4.86 -2.26
C ALA A 73 -13.50 6.18 -1.54
N LEU A 74 -12.23 6.48 -1.22
CA LEU A 74 -11.87 7.74 -0.57
C LEU A 74 -12.08 8.92 -1.54
N PRO A 75 -12.77 10.00 -1.15
CA PRO A 75 -13.12 11.11 -2.05
C PRO A 75 -11.94 12.04 -2.40
N ASN A 76 -10.98 12.24 -1.49
CA ASN A 76 -9.91 13.24 -1.65
C ASN A 76 -8.65 12.69 -2.34
N ASN A 77 -7.95 13.56 -3.08
CA ASN A 77 -6.71 13.19 -3.76
C ASN A 77 -5.54 12.93 -2.80
N ASP A 78 -5.57 13.57 -1.65
CA ASP A 78 -4.54 13.44 -0.61
C ASP A 78 -5.09 12.59 0.52
N ILE A 79 -4.28 11.61 0.92
CA ILE A 79 -4.63 10.60 1.90
C ILE A 79 -3.46 10.45 2.86
N GLN A 80 -3.76 10.18 4.10
CA GLN A 80 -2.80 9.77 5.11
C GLN A 80 -2.94 8.27 5.33
N MET A 81 -1.81 7.59 5.39
CA MET A 81 -1.70 6.19 5.83
C MET A 81 -1.09 6.19 7.22
N GLN A 82 -1.77 5.58 8.18
CA GLN A 82 -1.32 5.45 9.56
C GLN A 82 -1.10 3.98 9.85
N LEU A 83 0.11 3.66 10.30
CA LEU A 83 0.55 2.31 10.61
C LEU A 83 1.25 2.33 11.97
N ASN A 84 0.93 1.33 12.78
CA ASN A 84 1.51 1.15 14.10
C ASN A 84 2.59 0.08 14.05
N ALA A 85 2.17 -1.19 13.95
CA ALA A 85 3.04 -2.35 13.82
C ALA A 85 2.65 -3.18 12.59
N SER A 86 3.59 -3.98 12.07
CA SER A 86 3.39 -4.81 10.86
C SER A 86 2.24 -5.82 10.96
N THR A 87 1.78 -6.14 12.17
CA THR A 87 0.65 -7.04 12.45
C THR A 87 -0.64 -6.33 12.82
N GLN A 88 -0.61 -5.00 12.96
CA GLN A 88 -1.78 -4.19 13.34
C GLN A 88 -2.50 -3.64 12.10
N PRO A 89 -3.81 -3.36 12.21
CA PRO A 89 -4.56 -2.75 11.13
C PRO A 89 -3.94 -1.43 10.68
N VAL A 90 -3.98 -1.19 9.37
CA VAL A 90 -3.53 0.08 8.78
C VAL A 90 -4.74 0.91 8.40
N ILE A 91 -4.66 2.19 8.74
CA ILE A 91 -5.74 3.15 8.57
C ILE A 91 -5.39 4.11 7.44
N PHE A 92 -6.35 4.32 6.54
CA PHE A 92 -6.30 5.32 5.49
C PHE A 92 -7.40 6.36 5.74
N THR A 93 -7.01 7.63 5.79
CA THR A 93 -7.92 8.77 5.98
C THR A 93 -7.67 9.84 4.92
N PRO A 94 -8.71 10.48 4.38
CA PRO A 94 -8.54 11.61 3.48
C PRO A 94 -8.03 12.84 4.25
N LEU A 95 -7.10 13.59 3.67
CA LEU A 95 -6.70 14.89 4.20
C LEU A 95 -7.75 15.95 3.79
N GLY A 96 -8.14 16.85 4.70
CA GLY A 96 -9.08 17.94 4.40
C GLY A 96 -10.46 17.85 5.08
N GLY A 97 -10.56 17.25 6.27
CA GLY A 97 -11.71 17.42 7.17
C GLY A 97 -12.90 16.48 6.96
N LEU A 98 -12.85 15.58 5.98
CA LEU A 98 -13.84 14.50 5.83
C LEU A 98 -13.57 13.40 6.85
N LYS A 99 -14.55 13.10 7.70
CA LYS A 99 -14.49 12.00 8.66
C LYS A 99 -14.81 10.67 7.99
N MET A 100 -13.89 10.18 7.17
CA MET A 100 -13.97 8.86 6.56
C MET A 100 -12.70 8.08 6.89
N THR A 101 -12.87 6.87 7.41
CA THR A 101 -11.76 6.00 7.80
C THR A 101 -11.89 4.70 7.04
N TYR A 102 -10.87 4.35 6.28
CA TYR A 102 -10.74 3.05 5.64
C TYR A 102 -9.70 2.22 6.38
N LEU A 103 -10.06 1.00 6.76
CA LEU A 103 -9.18 0.10 7.51
C LEU A 103 -8.88 -1.13 6.66
N VAL A 104 -7.61 -1.51 6.61
CA VAL A 104 -7.17 -2.75 5.96
C VAL A 104 -6.27 -3.54 6.89
N MET A 105 -6.44 -4.86 6.89
CA MET A 105 -5.56 -5.76 7.63
C MET A 105 -4.30 -6.06 6.81
N PRO A 106 -3.10 -5.96 7.40
CA PRO A 106 -1.91 -6.44 6.74
C PRO A 106 -1.90 -7.97 6.70
N VAL A 107 -1.17 -8.50 5.74
CA VAL A 107 -0.87 -9.93 5.64
C VAL A 107 0.53 -10.15 6.16
N GLN A 108 0.71 -11.18 6.97
CA GLN A 108 2.03 -11.55 7.47
C GLN A 108 2.91 -12.02 6.31
N ILE A 109 4.01 -11.30 6.10
CA ILE A 109 5.10 -11.75 5.25
C ILE A 109 5.87 -12.80 6.05
N ARG A 110 5.87 -14.06 5.62
CA ARG A 110 6.78 -15.06 6.18
C ARG A 110 8.17 -14.74 5.65
N GLN A 111 9.10 -14.39 6.55
CA GLN A 111 10.52 -14.28 6.25
C GLN A 111 11.11 -15.66 5.99
#